data_AF-A0A822CQ32-F1
#
_entry.id   AF-A0A822CQ32-F1
#
_cell.length_a   1.000
_cell.length_b   1.000
_cell.length_c   1.000
_cell.angle_alpha   90.00
_cell.angle_beta   90.00
_cell.angle_gamma   90.00
#
_symmetry.space_group_name_H-M   'P 1'
#
loop_
_entity.id
_entity.type
_entity.pdbx_description
1 polymer ?
#
loop_
_entity_poly.entity_id
_entity_poly.type
_entity_poly.pdbx_seq_one_letter_code
_entity_poly.pdbx_strand_id
1 'polypeptide(L)'
;MQLLVLAILIVGVVAANAFTVSQIKYQNEALEHHNTLRAAHCSAPLQLDNNLNTIAQNYADYLAARNIFQHSNNGYGENLYMTSSSA
;
A
#
# COMPACT_ATOMS: atom_id res chain seq x y z
N MET A 1 33.21 -5.05 -16.98
CA MET A 1 32.24 -5.81 -16.16
C MET A 1 31.91 -5.12 -14.81
N GLN A 2 32.87 -4.57 -14.06
CA GLN A 2 32.59 -3.89 -12.75
C GLN A 2 31.68 -2.65 -12.83
N LEU A 3 31.84 -1.79 -13.84
CA LEU A 3 31.04 -0.55 -13.97
C LEU A 3 29.54 -0.81 -14.22
N LEU A 4 29.20 -1.90 -14.92
CA LEU A 4 27.81 -2.23 -15.25
C LEU A 4 27.04 -2.76 -14.03
N VAL A 5 27.69 -3.56 -13.18
CA VAL A 5 27.09 -4.09 -11.94
C VAL A 5 26.80 -2.96 -10.95
N LEU A 6 27.70 -1.98 -10.84
CA LEU A 6 27.50 -0.82 -9.96
C LEU A 6 26.30 0.03 -10.41
N ALA A 7 26.11 0.24 -11.71
CA ALA A 7 24.96 0.98 -12.24
C ALA A 7 23.64 0.25 -11.94
N ILE A 8 23.59 -1.07 -12.09
CA ILE A 8 22.39 -1.88 -11.78
C ILE A 8 22.06 -1.80 -10.28
N LEU A 9 23.06 -1.88 -9.40
CA LEU A 9 22.86 -1.77 -7.95
C LEU A 9 22.33 -0.38 -7.55
N ILE A 10 22.89 0.68 -8.13
CA ILE A 10 22.44 2.06 -7.86
C ILE A 10 20.98 2.26 -8.31
N VAL A 11 20.63 1.79 -9.52
CA VAL A 11 19.25 1.88 -10.03
C VAL A 11 18.28 1.08 -9.16
N GLY A 12 18.65 -0.13 -8.74
CA GLY A 12 17.83 -0.95 -7.86
C GLY A 12 17.55 -0.29 -6.50
N VAL A 13 18.59 0.31 -5.88
CA VAL A 13 18.46 1.04 -4.61
C VAL A 13 17.55 2.26 -4.75
N VAL A 14 17.73 3.06 -5.81
CA VAL A 14 16.91 4.25 -6.05
C VAL A 14 15.44 3.87 -6.31
N ALA A 15 15.18 2.82 -7.09
CA ALA A 15 13.82 2.34 -7.35
C ALA A 15 13.12 1.81 -6.09
N ALA A 16 13.81 1.03 -5.26
CA ALA A 16 13.28 0.55 -3.99
C ALA A 16 12.93 1.70 -3.03
N ASN A 17 13.81 2.72 -2.95
CA ASN A 17 13.55 3.92 -2.16
C ASN A 17 12.34 4.70 -2.68
N ALA A 18 12.22 4.89 -4.00
CA ALA A 18 11.08 5.58 -4.60
C ALA A 18 9.75 4.86 -4.34
N PHE A 19 9.75 3.53 -4.45
CA PHE A 19 8.57 2.70 -4.13
C PHE A 19 8.17 2.80 -2.65
N THR A 20 9.15 2.76 -1.75
CA THR A 20 8.90 2.88 -0.31
C THR A 20 8.30 4.26 0.03
N VAL A 21 8.85 5.33 -0.56
CA VAL A 21 8.35 6.70 -0.36
C VAL A 21 6.93 6.85 -0.90
N SER A 22 6.60 6.29 -2.07
CA SER A 22 5.25 6.37 -2.62
C SER A 22 4.25 5.59 -1.76
N GLN A 23 4.64 4.42 -1.24
CA GLN A 23 3.78 3.62 -0.37
C GLN A 23 3.49 4.34 0.96
N ILE A 24 4.50 4.93 1.60
CA ILE A 24 4.34 5.73 2.81
C ILE A 24 3.41 6.93 2.56
N LYS A 25 3.57 7.60 1.42
CA LYS A 25 2.70 8.72 1.04
C LYS A 25 1.24 8.25 0.94
N TYR A 26 0.98 7.16 0.23
CA TYR A 26 -0.38 6.61 0.07
C TYR A 26 -1.02 6.22 1.40
N GLN A 27 -0.26 5.57 2.30
CA GLN A 27 -0.73 5.20 3.64
C GLN A 27 -1.14 6.43 4.46
N ASN A 28 -0.34 7.50 4.42
CA ASN A 28 -0.65 8.74 5.14
C ASN A 28 -1.87 9.45 4.57
N GLU A 29 -1.99 9.58 3.24
CA GLU A 29 -3.16 10.18 2.58
C GLU A 29 -4.44 9.39 2.89
N ALA A 30 -4.38 8.06 2.84
CA ALA A 30 -5.49 7.21 3.23
C ALA A 30 -5.89 7.43 4.70
N LEU A 31 -4.93 7.48 5.63
CA LEU A 31 -5.22 7.75 7.04
C LEU A 31 -5.85 9.14 7.24
N GLU A 32 -5.33 10.17 6.56
CA GLU A 32 -5.82 11.54 6.64
C GLU A 32 -7.28 11.66 6.18
N HIS A 33 -7.62 11.05 5.04
CA HIS A 33 -8.99 11.04 4.53
C HIS A 33 -9.95 10.31 5.48
N HIS A 34 -9.54 9.15 6.01
CA HIS A 34 -10.35 8.43 7.00
C HIS A 34 -10.56 9.27 8.26
N ASN A 35 -9.50 9.89 8.79
CA ASN A 35 -9.59 10.69 10.01
C ASN A 35 -10.41 11.97 9.82
N THR A 36 -10.39 12.58 8.64
CA THR A 36 -11.28 13.69 8.28
C THR A 36 -12.75 13.29 8.40
N LEU A 37 -13.13 12.15 7.83
CA LEU A 37 -14.52 11.65 7.90
C LEU A 37 -14.88 11.21 9.33
N ARG A 38 -13.97 10.53 10.03
CA ARG A 38 -14.20 10.12 11.43
C ARG A 38 -14.45 11.31 12.34
N ALA A 39 -13.73 12.41 12.17
CA ALA A 39 -13.96 13.64 12.91
C ALA A 39 -15.35 14.23 12.63
N ALA A 40 -15.80 14.22 11.37
CA ALA A 40 -17.16 14.66 11.00
C ALA A 40 -18.27 13.81 11.65
N HIS A 41 -17.95 12.56 12.01
CA HIS A 41 -18.83 11.62 12.73
C HIS A 41 -18.48 11.49 14.23
N CYS A 42 -17.78 12.47 14.82
CA CYS A 42 -17.41 12.49 16.25
C CYS A 42 -16.69 11.22 16.74
N SER A 43 -15.97 10.54 15.86
CA SER A 43 -15.23 9.31 16.14
C SER A 43 -13.75 9.60 16.38
N ALA A 44 -13.13 8.88 17.33
CA ALA A 44 -11.71 9.04 17.65
C ALA A 44 -10.81 8.75 16.42
N PRO A 45 -9.68 9.46 16.23
CA PRO A 45 -8.80 9.23 15.09
C PRO A 45 -8.14 7.84 15.15
N LEU A 46 -7.83 7.30 13.98
CA LEU A 46 -7.00 6.10 13.81
C LEU A 46 -5.52 6.48 13.69
N GLN A 47 -4.66 5.48 13.80
CA GLN A 47 -3.23 5.56 13.54
C GLN A 47 -2.82 4.42 12.61
N LEU A 48 -1.73 4.59 11.86
CA LEU A 48 -1.15 3.50 11.09
C LEU A 48 -0.58 2.43 12.01
N ASP A 49 -0.72 1.18 11.60
CA ASP A 49 -0.07 0.03 12.21
C ASP A 49 0.76 -0.68 11.14
N ASN A 50 2.06 -0.86 11.40
CA ASN A 50 2.99 -1.41 10.43
C ASN A 50 2.65 -2.85 10.03
N ASN A 51 2.13 -3.66 10.96
CA ASN A 51 1.74 -5.03 10.66
C ASN A 51 0.48 -5.06 9.79
N LEU A 52 -0.52 -4.23 10.07
CA LEU A 52 -1.70 -4.09 9.21
C LEU A 52 -1.34 -3.58 7.81
N ASN A 53 -0.40 -2.64 7.70
CA ASN A 53 0.10 -2.18 6.40
C ASN A 53 0.74 -3.33 5.60
N THR A 54 1.58 -4.15 6.25
CA THR A 54 2.19 -5.33 5.60
C THR A 54 1.14 -6.35 5.17
N ILE A 55 0.16 -6.65 6.04
CA ILE A 55 -0.94 -7.59 5.72
C ILE A 55 -1.75 -7.08 4.51
N ALA A 56 -2.13 -5.80 4.52
CA ALA A 56 -2.91 -5.19 3.45
C ALA A 56 -2.15 -5.19 2.12
N GLN A 57 -0.87 -4.82 2.11
CA GLN A 57 -0.05 -4.83 0.89
C GLN A 57 0.10 -6.24 0.32
N ASN A 58 0.44 -7.22 1.17
CA ASN A 58 0.58 -8.62 0.73
C ASN A 58 -0.72 -9.16 0.13
N TYR A 59 -1.86 -8.74 0.68
CA TYR A 59 -3.16 -9.16 0.15
C TYR A 59 -3.51 -8.46 -1.17
N ALA A 60 -3.24 -7.16 -1.30
CA ALA A 60 -3.39 -6.44 -2.56
C ALA A 60 -2.55 -7.08 -3.69
N ASP A 61 -1.29 -7.43 -3.39
CA ASP A 61 -0.41 -8.11 -4.34
C ASP A 61 -0.95 -9.51 -4.70
N TYR A 62 -1.48 -10.26 -3.73
CA TYR A 62 -2.12 -11.55 -3.94
C TYR A 62 -3.34 -11.47 -4.87
N LEU A 63 -4.22 -10.48 -4.65
CA LEU A 63 -5.42 -10.24 -5.46
C LEU A 63 -5.05 -9.84 -6.89
N ALA A 64 -4.09 -8.92 -7.05
CA ALA A 64 -3.60 -8.46 -8.34
C ALA A 64 -2.96 -9.59 -9.16
N ALA A 65 -2.09 -10.39 -8.53
CA ALA A 65 -1.42 -11.52 -9.20
C ALA A 65 -2.37 -12.62 -9.67
N ARG A 66 -3.55 -12.74 -9.05
CA ARG A 66 -4.56 -13.76 -9.37
C ARG A 66 -5.74 -13.23 -10.17
N ASN A 67 -5.82 -11.92 -10.36
CA ASN A 67 -6.96 -11.24 -10.98
C ASN A 67 -8.29 -11.63 -10.33
N ILE A 68 -8.34 -11.59 -8.99
CA ILE A 68 -9.52 -11.89 -8.19
C ILE A 68 -9.84 -10.72 -7.25
N PHE A 69 -11.11 -10.56 -6.90
CA PHE A 69 -11.59 -9.52 -5.99
C PHE A 69 -12.46 -10.14 -4.90
N GLN A 70 -11.83 -10.50 -3.77
CA GLN A 70 -12.47 -11.20 -2.66
C GLN A 70 -11.82 -10.80 -1.33
N HIS A 71 -12.54 -10.98 -0.22
CA HIS A 71 -12.04 -10.69 1.12
C HIS A 71 -11.06 -11.77 1.66
N SER A 72 -10.12 -11.35 2.51
CA SER A 72 -9.06 -12.23 3.04
C SER A 72 -9.48 -13.18 4.16
N ASN A 73 -10.57 -12.86 4.87
CA ASN A 73 -11.02 -13.55 6.09
C ASN A 73 -9.93 -13.65 7.19
N ASN A 74 -9.03 -12.67 7.27
CA ASN A 74 -7.90 -12.66 8.22
C ASN A 74 -8.27 -12.24 9.66
N GLY A 75 -9.54 -11.93 9.92
CA GLY A 75 -10.05 -11.53 11.24
C GLY A 75 -10.02 -10.01 11.54
N TYR A 76 -9.45 -9.20 10.65
CA TYR A 76 -9.53 -7.74 10.72
C TYR A 76 -10.70 -7.21 9.88
N GLY A 77 -11.16 -5.99 10.18
CA GLY A 77 -12.03 -5.25 9.26
C GLY A 77 -11.27 -4.89 7.97
N GLU A 78 -11.90 -5.08 6.81
CA GLU A 78 -11.24 -4.95 5.52
C GLU A 78 -12.12 -4.22 4.51
N ASN A 79 -11.54 -3.23 3.82
CA ASN A 79 -12.12 -2.59 2.64
C ASN A 79 -11.23 -2.87 1.44
N LEU A 80 -11.84 -3.20 0.30
CA LEU A 80 -11.12 -3.50 -0.95
C LEU A 80 -11.56 -2.56 -2.07
N TYR A 81 -10.63 -2.20 -2.93
CA TYR A 81 -10.89 -1.44 -4.16
C TYR A 81 -10.05 -2.02 -5.30
N MET A 82 -10.67 -2.18 -6.47
CA MET A 82 -10.02 -2.61 -7.70
C MET A 82 -10.54 -1.74 -8.84
N THR A 83 -9.64 -1.37 -9.73
CA THR A 83 -9.96 -0.66 -10.97
C THR A 83 -9.17 -1.27 -12.11
N SER A 84 -9.75 -1.20 -13.31
CA SER A 84 -9.09 -1.60 -14.55
C SER A 84 -9.11 -0.40 -15.49
N SER A 85 -7.98 -0.08 -16.09
CA SER A 85 -7.92 0.87 -17.19
C SER A 85 -7.93 0.12 -18.52
N SER A 86 -8.91 0.40 -19.36
CA SER A 86 -8.83 0.08 -20.79
C SER A 86 -8.20 1.28 -21.50
N ALA A 87 -7.15 1.05 -22.28
CA ALA A 87 -6.62 2.06 -23.21
C ALA A 87 -7.56 2.22 -24.41
#